data_AF-A0A814I5Q7-F1
#
_entry.id   AF-A0A814I5Q7-F1
#
_cell.length_a   1.000
_cell.length_b   1.000
_cell.length_c   1.000
_cell.angle_alpha   90.00
_cell.angle_beta   90.00
_cell.angle_gamma   90.00
#
_symmetry.space_group_name_H-M   'P 1'
#
loop_
_entity.id
_entity.type
_entity.pdbx_description
1 polymer ?
#
loop_
_entity_poly.entity_id
_entity_poly.type
_entity_poly.pdbx_seq_one_letter_code
_entity_poly.pdbx_strand_id
1 'polypeptide(L)'
;FNGLIHPKVVGVEAVKDGKGVVFSTGSTKSVQKPAKRLRKVKLAKDSRRTLTSIRRTIRKQRYRKDLKMAALRRASALLRGQRSALTTATPAATTGKKSSGKSAAATSATTSA
;
A
#
# COMPACT_ATOMS: atom_id res chain seq x y z
N PHE A 1 -5.57 1.60 14.25
CA PHE A 1 -5.70 3.04 13.94
C PHE A 1 -7.08 3.30 13.33
N ASN A 2 -7.95 4.09 14.00
CA ASN A 2 -9.31 4.39 13.52
C ASN A 2 -9.35 5.75 12.77
N GLY A 3 -10.02 5.80 11.61
CA GLY A 3 -10.11 6.99 10.75
C GLY A 3 -11.37 7.85 10.90
N LEU A 4 -12.34 7.38 11.70
CA LEU A 4 -13.64 8.03 11.90
C LEU A 4 -13.67 8.84 13.20
N ILE A 5 -13.18 8.25 14.30
CA ILE A 5 -13.24 8.85 15.64
C ILE A 5 -12.36 10.11 15.73
N HIS A 6 -11.16 10.08 15.16
CA HIS A 6 -10.23 11.21 15.28
C HIS A 6 -10.48 12.28 14.21
N PRO A 7 -10.42 13.58 14.56
CA PRO A 7 -10.59 14.67 13.59
C PRO A 7 -9.40 14.78 12.63
N LYS A 8 -8.19 14.44 13.11
CA LYS A 8 -6.98 14.35 12.29
C LYS A 8 -6.73 12.91 11.88
N VAL A 9 -6.90 12.64 10.59
CA VAL A 9 -6.73 11.31 9.99
C VAL A 9 -5.88 11.44 8.72
N VAL A 10 -5.11 10.39 8.43
CA VAL A 10 -4.36 10.25 7.19
C VAL A 10 -4.84 8.98 6.49
N GLY A 11 -5.25 9.12 5.23
CA GLY A 11 -5.58 8.01 4.34
C GLY A 11 -4.63 7.97 3.15
N VAL A 12 -4.31 6.77 2.69
CA VAL A 12 -3.44 6.55 1.52
C VAL A 12 -4.10 5.51 0.63
N GLU A 13 -4.46 5.90 -0.59
CA GLU A 13 -5.23 5.10 -1.54
C GLU A 13 -4.52 5.06 -2.89
N ALA A 14 -4.73 4.00 -3.68
CA ALA A 14 -4.27 3.97 -5.06
C ALA A 14 -5.09 4.98 -5.89
N VAL A 15 -4.45 5.59 -6.89
CA VAL A 15 -5.18 6.39 -7.88
C VAL A 15 -5.95 5.44 -8.81
N LYS A 16 -7.17 5.82 -9.20
CA LYS A 16 -7.99 5.05 -10.15
C LYS A 16 -7.28 4.86 -11.50
N ASP A 17 -6.49 5.85 -11.88
CA ASP A 17 -5.71 5.95 -13.13
C ASP A 17 -4.47 5.00 -13.14
N GLY A 18 -4.37 4.06 -12.19
CA GLY A 18 -3.35 3.00 -12.15
C GLY A 18 -1.94 3.42 -11.72
N LYS A 19 -1.63 4.73 -11.75
CA LYS A 19 -0.30 5.28 -11.42
C LYS A 19 -0.37 6.28 -10.28
N GLY A 20 0.44 6.04 -9.25
CA GLY A 20 0.59 6.94 -8.12
C GLY A 20 -0.44 6.73 -7.01
N VAL A 21 -0.45 7.67 -6.06
CA VAL A 21 -1.16 7.52 -4.78
C VAL A 21 -1.98 8.76 -4.46
N VAL A 22 -3.18 8.58 -3.94
CA VAL A 22 -4.00 9.66 -3.35
C VAL A 22 -3.72 9.75 -1.85
N PHE A 23 -3.24 10.92 -1.42
CA PHE A 23 -3.04 11.24 -0.02
C PHE A 23 -4.25 12.02 0.50
N SER A 24 -4.92 11.47 1.52
CA SER A 24 -6.13 12.05 2.13
C SER A 24 -5.84 12.55 3.54
N THR A 25 -6.26 13.77 3.86
CA THR A 25 -6.20 14.33 5.22
C THR A 25 -7.57 14.75 5.72
N GLY A 26 -7.81 14.54 7.03
CA GLY A 26 -8.98 15.06 7.70
C GLY A 26 -8.85 16.55 8.04
N SER A 27 -9.89 17.32 7.77
CA SER A 27 -9.98 18.70 8.24
C SER A 27 -10.62 18.74 9.64
N THR A 28 -10.00 19.48 10.56
CA THR A 28 -10.54 19.70 11.91
C THR A 28 -11.76 20.62 11.92
N LYS A 29 -11.90 21.49 10.91
CA LYS A 29 -13.00 22.45 10.81
C LYS A 29 -14.29 21.84 10.25
N SER A 30 -14.20 20.73 9.52
CA SER A 30 -15.32 20.11 8.83
C SER A 30 -15.63 18.70 9.35
N VAL A 31 -15.42 18.46 10.66
CA VAL A 31 -15.67 17.15 11.29
C VAL A 31 -17.14 16.73 11.16
N GLN A 32 -18.06 17.65 11.39
CA GLN A 32 -19.51 17.43 11.29
C GLN A 32 -20.03 17.49 9.84
N LYS A 33 -19.17 17.78 8.86
CA LYS A 33 -19.54 17.94 7.45
C LYS A 33 -18.87 16.85 6.63
N PRO A 34 -19.39 15.60 6.63
CA PRO A 34 -18.70 14.44 6.08
C PRO A 34 -18.32 14.62 4.60
N ALA A 35 -19.20 15.23 3.81
CA ALA A 35 -18.94 15.54 2.40
C ALA A 35 -17.70 16.41 2.15
N LYS A 36 -17.38 17.33 3.08
CA LYS A 36 -16.24 18.26 2.99
C LYS A 36 -15.09 17.92 3.95
N ARG A 37 -15.16 16.78 4.64
CA ARG A 37 -14.23 16.42 5.72
C ARG A 37 -12.84 16.05 5.21
N LEU A 38 -12.79 15.33 4.08
CA LEU A 38 -11.55 14.78 3.54
C LEU A 38 -10.99 15.68 2.43
N ARG A 39 -9.75 16.14 2.59
CA ARG A 39 -8.98 16.74 1.50
C ARG A 39 -8.12 15.67 0.85
N LYS A 40 -8.35 15.44 -0.44
CA LYS A 40 -7.61 14.46 -1.25
C LYS A 40 -6.61 15.17 -2.15
N VAL A 41 -5.37 14.70 -2.16
CA VAL A 41 -4.29 15.19 -3.03
C VAL A 41 -3.77 14.03 -3.85
N LYS A 42 -3.90 14.11 -5.17
CA LYS A 42 -3.29 13.14 -6.09
C LYS A 42 -1.78 13.37 -6.15
N LEU A 43 -1.00 12.33 -5.88
CA LEU A 43 0.46 12.32 -5.98
C LEU A 43 0.88 11.28 -7.04
N ALA A 44 0.94 11.73 -8.29
CA ALA A 44 1.26 10.89 -9.46
C ALA A 44 2.73 11.03 -9.94
N LYS A 45 3.63 11.50 -9.07
CA LYS A 45 5.06 11.69 -9.37
C LYS A 45 5.86 10.42 -9.03
N ASP A 46 7.19 10.53 -9.11
CA ASP A 46 8.14 9.47 -8.73
C ASP A 46 7.98 8.98 -7.29
N SER A 47 8.35 7.73 -7.05
CA SER A 47 8.27 7.07 -5.74
C SER A 47 9.02 7.83 -4.62
N ARG A 48 10.23 8.32 -4.89
CA ARG A 48 10.98 9.12 -3.91
C ARG A 48 10.31 10.45 -3.61
N ARG A 49 9.80 11.13 -4.65
CA ARG A 49 9.16 12.46 -4.51
C ARG A 49 7.83 12.35 -3.75
N THR A 50 7.02 11.33 -4.06
CA THR A 50 5.74 11.06 -3.38
C THR A 50 5.95 10.77 -1.90
N LEU A 51 6.86 9.84 -1.55
CA LEU A 51 7.18 9.53 -0.15
C LEU A 51 7.75 10.73 0.61
N THR A 52 8.61 11.52 -0.02
CA THR A 52 9.16 12.74 0.57
C THR A 52 8.08 13.79 0.80
N SER A 53 7.13 13.93 -0.14
CA SER A 53 5.98 14.84 0.00
C SER A 53 5.12 14.45 1.19
N ILE A 54 4.71 13.17 1.30
CA ILE A 54 3.92 12.65 2.43
C ILE A 54 4.65 12.89 3.75
N ARG A 55 5.96 12.58 3.81
CA ARG A 55 6.79 12.82 5.00
C ARG A 55 6.84 14.30 5.37
N ARG A 56 7.04 15.19 4.39
CA ARG A 56 7.14 16.64 4.62
C ARG A 56 5.81 17.20 5.09
N THR A 57 4.69 16.82 4.48
CA THR A 57 3.35 17.25 4.88
C THR A 57 3.09 16.92 6.35
N ILE A 58 3.32 15.68 6.76
CA ILE A 58 3.08 15.25 8.14
C ILE A 58 4.05 15.95 9.13
N ARG A 59 5.34 16.05 8.77
CA ARG A 59 6.37 16.62 9.66
C ARG A 59 6.29 18.14 9.79
N LYS A 60 6.13 18.86 8.67
CA LYS A 60 6.13 20.33 8.62
C LYS A 60 4.82 20.92 9.13
N GLN A 61 3.68 20.33 8.78
CA GLN A 61 2.37 20.82 9.26
C GLN A 61 2.05 20.36 10.70
N ARG A 62 3.01 19.70 11.37
CA ARG A 62 2.85 19.14 12.73
C ARG A 62 1.52 18.38 12.89
N TYR A 63 1.12 17.63 11.86
CA TYR A 63 -0.24 17.11 11.79
C TYR A 63 -0.49 15.98 12.81
N ARG A 64 0.14 14.82 12.59
CA ARG A 64 0.14 13.63 13.47
C ARG A 64 1.40 12.81 13.22
N LYS A 65 2.41 12.94 14.09
CA LYS A 65 3.76 12.36 13.88
C LYS A 65 3.76 10.83 13.93
N ASP A 66 2.82 10.26 14.69
CA ASP A 66 2.54 8.82 14.82
C ASP A 66 2.13 8.19 13.48
N LEU A 67 1.31 8.90 12.70
CA LEU A 67 0.81 8.40 11.41
C LEU A 67 1.86 8.40 10.30
N LYS A 68 3.03 9.01 10.54
CA LYS A 68 4.11 9.14 9.55
C LYS A 68 4.53 7.79 8.98
N MET A 69 4.86 6.83 9.84
CA MET A 69 5.39 5.54 9.38
C MET A 69 4.30 4.69 8.75
N ALA A 70 3.07 4.74 9.27
CA ALA A 70 1.93 4.04 8.68
C ALA A 70 1.62 4.53 7.26
N ALA A 71 1.59 5.86 7.06
CA ALA A 71 1.34 6.44 5.75
C ALA A 71 2.45 6.11 4.74
N LEU A 72 3.72 6.17 5.15
CA LEU A 72 4.85 5.84 4.28
C LEU A 72 4.86 4.36 3.89
N ARG A 73 4.63 3.45 4.85
CA ARG A 73 4.56 2.00 4.58
C ARG A 73 3.46 1.69 3.58
N ARG A 74 2.25 2.21 3.79
CA ARG A 74 1.11 2.02 2.88
C ARG A 74 1.37 2.58 1.49
N ALA A 75 1.90 3.80 1.39
CA ALA A 75 2.25 4.40 0.10
C ALA A 75 3.32 3.59 -0.66
N SER A 76 4.35 3.11 0.05
CA SER A 76 5.40 2.30 -0.55
C SER A 76 4.89 0.96 -1.07
N ALA A 77 3.97 0.30 -0.34
CA ALA A 77 3.36 -0.95 -0.77
C ALA A 77 2.55 -0.76 -2.06
N LEU A 78 1.75 0.31 -2.14
CA LEU A 78 0.98 0.64 -3.35
C LEU A 78 1.87 0.94 -4.55
N LEU A 79 2.89 1.78 -4.38
CA LEU A 79 3.82 2.12 -5.46
C LEU A 79 4.63 0.91 -5.96
N ARG A 80 5.01 0.00 -5.05
CA ARG A 80 5.65 -1.28 -5.41
C ARG A 80 4.68 -2.20 -6.16
N GLY A 81 3.44 -2.33 -5.67
CA GLY A 81 2.39 -3.12 -6.33
C GLY A 81 2.08 -2.63 -7.74
N GLN A 82 2.02 -1.31 -7.94
CA GLN A 82 1.82 -0.71 -9.27
C GLN A 82 2.96 -1.01 -10.24
N ARG A 83 4.22 -1.00 -9.77
CA ARG A 83 5.35 -1.37 -10.61
C ARG A 83 5.31 -2.85 -10.99
N SER A 84 4.97 -3.73 -10.06
CA SER A 84 4.85 -5.17 -10.28
C SER A 84 3.75 -5.51 -11.27
N ALA A 85 2.58 -4.87 -11.17
CA ALA A 85 1.45 -5.13 -12.08
C ALA A 85 1.75 -4.76 -13.54
N LEU A 86 2.64 -3.78 -13.77
CA LEU A 86 3.11 -3.44 -15.11
C LEU A 86 4.16 -4.43 -15.65
N THR A 87 4.89 -5.12 -14.77
CA THR A 87 5.96 -6.05 -15.17
C THR A 87 5.53 -7.50 -15.24
N THR A 88 4.44 -7.91 -14.59
CA THR A 88 3.91 -9.29 -14.66
C THR A 88 3.24 -9.64 -15.98
N ALA A 89 3.10 -8.68 -16.90
CA ALA A 89 2.74 -8.94 -18.30
C ALA A 89 3.91 -9.53 -19.12
N THR A 90 5.11 -9.64 -18.55
CA THR A 90 6.23 -10.46 -19.08
C THR A 90 6.82 -11.33 -17.96
N PRO A 91 6.89 -12.67 -18.11
CA PRO A 91 7.43 -13.54 -17.06
C PRO A 91 8.98 -13.61 -17.11
N ALA A 92 9.59 -14.05 -15.99
CA ALA A 92 11.02 -14.38 -15.75
C ALA A 92 11.93 -13.19 -15.30
N ALA A 93 12.88 -13.31 -14.35
CA ALA A 93 13.73 -14.46 -13.98
C ALA A 93 14.27 -14.45 -12.52
N THR A 94 14.29 -15.65 -11.91
CA THR A 94 15.30 -16.33 -11.04
C THR A 94 16.02 -15.64 -9.86
N THR A 95 15.91 -16.23 -8.64
CA THR A 95 16.97 -16.68 -7.66
C THR A 95 16.29 -16.93 -6.28
N GLY A 96 16.40 -18.06 -5.56
CA GLY A 96 17.20 -19.27 -5.68
C GLY A 96 16.72 -20.40 -4.72
N LYS A 97 17.21 -21.61 -5.01
CA LYS A 97 16.91 -22.95 -4.49
C LYS A 97 17.62 -23.25 -3.14
N LYS A 98 16.95 -23.95 -2.21
CA LYS A 98 17.48 -24.95 -1.21
C LYS A 98 16.30 -25.46 -0.35
N SER A 99 15.75 -26.64 -0.64
CA SER A 99 16.12 -27.99 -0.13
C SER A 99 15.61 -28.30 1.29
N SER A 100 14.64 -29.21 1.39
CA SER A 100 14.65 -30.42 2.25
C SER A 100 13.23 -30.98 2.42
N GLY A 101 13.08 -32.31 2.43
CA GLY A 101 11.88 -32.96 2.99
C GLY A 101 11.02 -33.83 2.07
N LYS A 102 11.61 -34.87 1.48
CA LYS A 102 11.05 -36.23 1.26
C LYS A 102 9.59 -36.49 1.72
N SER A 103 8.71 -36.83 0.79
CA SER A 103 7.66 -37.86 0.94
C SER A 103 7.43 -38.50 -0.44
N ALA A 104 8.10 -39.63 -0.72
CA ALA A 104 7.57 -40.98 -0.52
C ALA A 104 6.36 -41.26 -1.42
N ALA A 105 6.67 -41.73 -2.63
CA ALA A 105 5.77 -42.51 -3.46
C ALA A 105 5.42 -43.82 -2.72
N ALA A 106 4.13 -44.11 -2.62
CA ALA A 106 3.61 -45.45 -2.40
C ALA A 106 2.32 -45.58 -3.22
N THR A 107 2.47 -46.12 -4.42
CA THR A 107 1.40 -46.68 -5.24
C THR A 107 0.98 -48.03 -4.66
N SER A 108 -0.29 -48.14 -4.28
CA SER A 108 -1.00 -49.38 -3.92
C SER A 108 -2.46 -49.15 -4.32
N ALA A 109 -3.20 -49.98 -5.05
CA ALA A 109 -2.99 -51.34 -5.51
C ALA A 109 -3.89 -51.54 -6.75
N THR A 110 -3.39 -52.22 -7.77
CA THR A 110 -4.20 -52.88 -8.80
C THR A 110 -3.86 -54.36 -8.70
N THR A 111 -4.79 -55.17 -8.21
CA THR A 111 -4.75 -56.63 -8.40
C THR A 111 -6.17 -57.12 -8.63
N SER A 112 -6.31 -57.76 -9.78
CA SER A 112 -7.46 -58.41 -10.38
C SER A 112 -7.94 -59.64 -9.61
N ALA A 113 -9.27 -59.78 -9.49
CA ALA A 113 -10.06 -61.00 -9.72
C ALA A 113 -11.54 -60.59 -9.77
#